data_AF-A0A2N2A5C0-F1
#
_entry.id   AF-A0A2N2A5C0-F1
#
_cell.length_a   1.000
_cell.length_b   1.000
_cell.length_c   1.000
_cell.angle_alpha   90.00
_cell.angle_beta   90.00
_cell.angle_gamma   90.00
#
_symmetry.space_group_name_H-M   'P 1'
#
loop_
_entity.id
_entity.type
_entity.pdbx_description
1 polymer ?
#
loop_
_entity_poly.entity_id
_entity_poly.type
_entity_poly.pdbx_seq_one_letter_code
_entity_poly.pdbx_strand_id
1 'polypeptide(L)'
;MACLDYLAVGIAGFLGAVTRAWLGKLINTGFAAHFPLNTLIINLTGCFVLSFFLNLTFERLEINPRLRLGIGTGFLGAYTTFSTFSVESINLVRINLAWLSLAYILSTSLGCVLLAWAGAVLSRVIIQRGKDTDSLPEELTTEDTHAQTPDVER
;
A
#
# COMPACT_ATOMS: atom_id res chain seq x y z
N MET A 1 27.74 6.70 0.44
CA MET A 1 26.41 6.41 -0.14
C MET A 1 25.49 5.70 0.85
N ALA A 2 25.92 4.60 1.50
CA ALA A 2 25.12 3.87 2.50
C ALA A 2 24.57 4.69 3.68
N CYS A 3 25.29 5.72 4.16
CA CYS A 3 24.84 6.57 5.27
C CYS A 3 23.51 7.29 4.95
N LEU A 4 23.35 7.80 3.72
CA LEU A 4 22.13 8.49 3.31
C LEU A 4 20.95 7.52 3.17
N ASP A 5 21.22 6.26 2.80
CA ASP A 5 20.20 5.23 2.66
C ASP A 5 19.63 4.85 4.04
N TYR A 6 20.50 4.67 5.04
CA TYR A 6 20.08 4.43 6.43
C TYR A 6 19.37 5.64 7.04
N LEU A 7 19.77 6.87 6.70
CA LEU A 7 19.06 8.07 7.14
C LEU A 7 17.65 8.13 6.55
N ALA A 8 17.48 7.80 5.26
CA ALA A 8 16.17 7.73 4.63
C ALA A 8 15.27 6.67 5.30
N VAL A 9 15.81 5.48 5.58
CA VAL A 9 15.10 4.42 6.33
C VAL A 9 14.75 4.87 7.74
N GLY A 10 15.67 5.53 8.45
CA GLY A 10 15.45 6.00 9.81
C GLY A 10 14.37 7.07 9.92
N ILE A 11 14.40 8.09 9.05
CA ILE A 11 13.37 9.15 9.02
C ILE A 11 12.01 8.56 8.65
N ALA A 12 11.95 7.77 7.57
CA ALA A 12 10.71 7.16 7.13
C ALA A 12 10.16 6.17 8.17
N GLY A 13 11.03 5.39 8.82
CA GLY A 13 10.67 4.46 9.89
C GLY A 13 10.11 5.15 11.13
N PHE A 14 10.71 6.28 11.54
CA PHE A 14 10.14 7.12 12.60
C PHE A 14 8.71 7.57 12.24
N LEU A 15 8.50 8.08 11.03
CA LEU A 15 7.18 8.51 10.57
C LEU A 15 6.18 7.34 10.51
N GLY A 16 6.60 6.16 10.04
CA GLY A 16 5.77 4.96 10.00
C GLY A 16 5.35 4.51 11.40
N ALA A 17 6.29 4.48 12.35
CA ALA A 17 6.02 4.12 13.74
C ALA A 17 5.07 5.11 14.42
N VAL A 18 5.27 6.42 14.21
CA VAL A 18 4.39 7.48 14.73
C VAL A 18 2.98 7.35 14.14
N THR A 19 2.87 7.12 12.83
CA THR A 19 1.59 6.94 12.14
C THR A 19 0.83 5.73 12.70
N ARG A 20 1.50 4.59 12.87
CA ARG A 20 0.93 3.40 13.51
C ARG A 20 0.45 3.71 14.93
N ALA A 21 1.28 4.38 15.73
CA ALA A 21 0.94 4.71 17.11
C ALA A 21 -0.25 5.69 17.22
N TRP A 22 -0.36 6.62 16.27
CA TRP A 22 -1.47 7.56 16.20
C TRP A 22 -2.78 6.88 15.75
N LEU A 23 -2.75 6.08 14.68
CA LEU A 23 -3.91 5.32 14.22
C LEU A 23 -4.40 4.30 15.24
N GLY A 24 -3.47 3.70 16.00
CA GLY A 24 -3.78 2.79 17.10
C GLY A 24 -4.65 3.42 18.20
N LYS A 25 -4.68 4.75 18.30
CA LYS A 25 -5.53 5.49 19.27
C LYS A 25 -6.88 5.92 18.71
N LEU A 26 -7.04 6.02 17.39
CA LEU A 26 -8.22 6.57 16.74
C LEU A 26 -9.35 5.56 16.58
N ILE A 27 -9.01 4.30 16.39
CA ILE A 27 -10.01 3.24 16.18
C ILE A 27 -10.51 2.82 17.57
N ASN A 28 -11.64 3.41 17.96
CA ASN A 28 -12.31 3.21 19.23
C ASN A 28 -13.03 1.85 19.24
N THR A 29 -12.72 1.00 20.22
CA THR A 29 -13.06 -0.43 20.26
C THR A 29 -14.50 -0.76 20.71
N GLY A 30 -15.43 0.19 20.59
CA GLY A 30 -16.80 0.05 21.10
C GLY A 30 -17.58 -1.19 20.61
N PHE A 31 -17.22 -1.75 19.46
CA PHE A 31 -17.84 -2.96 18.89
C PHE A 31 -16.98 -4.23 19.02
N ALA A 32 -15.74 -4.10 19.51
CA ALA A 32 -14.68 -5.10 19.42
C ALA A 32 -13.81 -5.11 20.69
N ALA A 33 -14.42 -5.06 21.87
CA ALA A 33 -13.72 -4.80 23.14
C ALA A 33 -12.45 -5.64 23.40
N HIS A 34 -12.36 -6.83 22.79
CA HIS A 34 -11.19 -7.71 22.89
C HIS A 34 -10.50 -8.00 21.54
N PHE A 35 -11.12 -7.69 20.40
CA PHE A 35 -10.53 -8.02 19.10
C PHE A 35 -9.54 -6.93 18.64
N PRO A 36 -8.28 -7.25 18.32
CA PRO A 36 -7.25 -6.26 17.97
C PRO A 36 -7.41 -5.68 16.55
N LEU A 37 -8.53 -4.98 16.32
CA LEU A 37 -8.93 -4.46 15.02
C LEU A 37 -7.90 -3.46 14.45
N ASN A 38 -7.27 -2.68 15.32
CA ASN A 38 -6.34 -1.61 14.93
C ASN A 38 -5.11 -2.21 14.25
N THR A 39 -4.49 -3.18 14.92
CA THR A 39 -3.33 -3.91 14.41
C THR A 39 -3.68 -4.69 13.15
N LEU A 40 -4.87 -5.29 13.08
CA LEU A 40 -5.35 -5.96 11.87
C LEU A 40 -5.36 -4.98 10.68
N ILE A 41 -6.07 -3.86 10.79
CA ILE A 41 -6.22 -2.88 9.71
C ILE A 41 -4.85 -2.34 9.28
N ILE A 42 -3.99 -2.00 10.23
CA ILE A 42 -2.65 -1.49 9.96
C ILE A 42 -1.81 -2.50 9.16
N ASN A 43 -1.81 -3.78 9.57
CA ASN A 43 -1.06 -4.81 8.86
C ASN A 43 -1.63 -5.07 7.46
N LEU A 44 -2.96 -5.19 7.35
CA LEU A 44 -3.67 -5.41 6.09
C LEU A 44 -3.40 -4.30 5.06
N THR A 45 -3.61 -3.05 5.46
CA THR A 45 -3.36 -1.89 4.60
C THR A 45 -1.89 -1.74 4.25
N GLY A 46 -0.99 -2.01 5.20
CA GLY A 46 0.45 -1.95 4.96
C GLY A 46 0.93 -2.97 3.94
N CYS A 47 0.45 -4.21 4.02
CA CYS A 47 0.77 -5.25 3.04
C CYS A 47 0.25 -4.91 1.63
N PHE A 48 -0.97 -4.38 1.53
CA PHE A 48 -1.52 -3.89 0.26
C PHE A 48 -0.63 -2.80 -0.35
N VAL A 49 -0.38 -1.74 0.41
CA VAL A 49 0.36 -0.56 -0.07
C VAL A 49 1.80 -0.92 -0.41
N LEU A 50 2.45 -1.76 0.40
CA LEU A 50 3.84 -2.18 0.16
C LEU A 50 3.96 -2.94 -1.16
N SER A 51 3.10 -3.94 -1.35
CA SER A 51 3.12 -4.74 -2.58
C SER A 51 2.81 -3.88 -3.80
N PHE A 52 1.76 -3.06 -3.73
CA PHE A 52 1.40 -2.13 -4.80
C PHE A 52 2.55 -1.18 -5.17
N PHE A 53 3.12 -0.51 -4.16
CA PHE A 53 4.18 0.47 -4.33
C PHE A 53 5.45 -0.14 -4.92
N LEU A 54 5.89 -1.30 -4.41
CA LEU A 54 7.10 -1.95 -4.93
C LEU A 54 6.90 -2.40 -6.38
N ASN A 55 5.82 -3.10 -6.70
CA ASN A 55 5.57 -3.55 -8.08
C ASN A 55 5.47 -2.37 -9.06
N LEU A 56 4.74 -1.31 -8.69
CA LEU A 56 4.59 -0.13 -9.55
C LEU A 56 5.93 0.58 -9.80
N THR A 57 6.75 0.71 -8.77
CA THR A 57 8.03 1.42 -8.86
C THR A 57 9.13 0.58 -9.50
N PHE A 58 9.08 -0.74 -9.43
CA PHE A 58 10.03 -1.58 -10.16
C PHE A 58 9.74 -1.62 -11.66
N GLU A 59 8.47 -1.61 -12.06
CA GLU A 59 8.11 -1.87 -13.47
C GLU A 59 7.77 -0.61 -14.29
N ARG A 60 7.38 0.51 -13.67
CA ARG A 60 6.92 1.68 -14.42
C ARG A 60 7.42 3.04 -13.92
N LEU A 61 7.63 3.22 -12.62
CA LEU A 61 8.09 4.51 -12.09
C LEU A 61 9.58 4.46 -11.74
N GLU A 62 10.41 5.13 -12.54
CA GLU A 62 11.82 5.37 -12.21
C GLU A 62 11.95 6.37 -11.06
N ILE A 63 11.74 5.88 -9.83
CA ILE A 63 11.97 6.66 -8.61
C ILE A 63 13.38 6.45 -8.08
N ASN A 64 13.87 7.42 -7.32
CA ASN A 64 15.14 7.32 -6.61
C ASN A 64 15.16 6.04 -5.72
N PRO A 65 16.17 5.15 -5.86
CA PRO A 65 16.28 3.93 -5.06
C PRO A 65 16.21 4.16 -3.55
N ARG A 66 16.70 5.32 -3.07
CA ARG A 66 16.62 5.69 -1.64
C ARG A 66 15.20 5.94 -1.17
N LEU A 67 14.38 6.54 -2.03
CA LEU A 67 12.97 6.78 -1.72
C LEU A 67 12.21 5.45 -1.66
N ARG A 68 12.52 4.52 -2.57
CA ARG A 68 11.96 3.16 -2.55
C ARG A 68 12.31 2.43 -1.25
N LEU A 69 13.59 2.49 -0.84
CA LEU A 69 14.07 1.89 0.40
C LEU A 69 13.43 2.56 1.64
N GLY A 70 13.37 3.89 1.67
CA GLY A 70 12.76 4.66 2.74
C GLY A 70 11.28 4.35 2.91
N ILE A 71 10.49 4.34 1.82
CA ILE A 71 9.05 4.04 1.90
C ILE A 71 8.81 2.56 2.22
N GLY A 72 9.48 1.65 1.51
CA GLY A 72 9.24 0.21 1.65
C GLY A 72 9.75 -0.32 2.99
N THR A 73 11.07 -0.23 3.21
CA THR A 73 11.72 -0.78 4.42
C THR A 73 11.53 0.12 5.63
N GLY A 74 11.62 1.44 5.47
CA GLY A 74 11.45 2.39 6.56
C GLY A 74 9.99 2.55 6.97
N PHE A 75 9.21 3.31 6.20
CA PHE A 75 7.85 3.69 6.57
C PHE A 75 6.92 2.49 6.70
N LEU A 76 6.75 1.69 5.64
CA LEU A 76 5.80 0.57 5.65
C LEU A 76 6.27 -0.58 6.56
N GLY A 77 7.58 -0.78 6.67
CA GLY A 77 8.17 -1.71 7.64
C GLY A 77 7.88 -1.33 9.10
N ALA A 78 7.94 -0.04 9.46
CA ALA A 78 7.64 0.43 10.82
C ALA A 78 6.14 0.70 11.09
N TYR A 79 5.39 0.98 10.02
CA TYR A 79 3.95 1.13 10.02
C TYR A 79 3.26 -0.20 10.31
N THR A 80 3.74 -1.31 9.77
CA THR A 80 3.22 -2.66 10.10
C THR A 80 3.92 -3.24 11.33
N THR A 81 3.32 -4.25 11.97
CA THR A 81 3.90 -4.87 13.17
C THR A 81 3.47 -6.33 13.36
N PHE A 82 4.43 -7.24 13.27
CA PHE A 82 4.23 -8.66 13.59
C PHE A 82 4.36 -8.96 15.09
N SER A 83 5.21 -8.19 15.80
CA SER A 83 5.43 -8.36 17.24
C SER A 83 4.19 -8.02 18.06
N THR A 84 3.51 -6.91 17.74
CA THR A 84 2.26 -6.52 18.41
C THR A 84 1.17 -7.56 18.16
N PHE A 85 0.99 -7.97 16.90
CA PHE A 85 0.10 -9.06 16.50
C PHE A 85 0.34 -10.35 17.31
N SER A 86 1.61 -10.73 17.51
CA SER A 86 1.97 -11.94 18.24
C SER A 86 1.59 -11.85 19.72
N VAL A 87 1.87 -10.71 20.36
CA VAL A 87 1.53 -10.47 21.77
C VAL A 87 0.01 -10.41 21.96
N GLU A 88 -0.70 -9.73 21.07
CA GLU A 88 -2.17 -9.65 21.10
C GLU A 88 -2.84 -11.03 20.93
N SER A 89 -2.30 -11.87 20.05
CA SER A 89 -2.75 -13.26 19.89
C SER A 89 -2.60 -14.06 21.18
N ILE A 90 -1.42 -13.98 21.83
CA ILE A 90 -1.19 -14.66 23.11
C ILE A 90 -2.11 -14.11 24.21
N ASN A 91 -2.33 -12.80 24.24
CA ASN A 91 -3.18 -12.16 25.24
C ASN A 91 -4.64 -12.64 25.13
N LEU A 92 -5.17 -12.81 23.92
CA LEU A 92 -6.51 -13.39 23.69
C LEU A 92 -6.63 -14.80 24.29
N VAL A 93 -5.61 -15.64 24.14
CA VAL A 93 -5.59 -16.98 24.76
C VAL A 93 -5.55 -16.86 26.29
N ARG A 94 -4.74 -15.96 26.85
CA ARG A 94 -4.60 -15.76 28.30
C ARG A 94 -5.89 -15.31 28.98
N ILE A 95 -6.76 -14.60 28.27
CA ILE A 95 -8.08 -14.17 28.75
C ILE A 95 -9.20 -15.17 28.40
N ASN A 96 -8.85 -16.43 28.10
CA ASN A 96 -9.78 -17.51 27.74
C ASN A 96 -10.57 -17.29 26.44
N LEU A 97 -10.07 -16.45 25.52
CA LEU A 97 -10.67 -16.19 24.20
C LEU A 97 -9.86 -16.85 23.06
N ALA A 98 -9.56 -18.14 23.20
CA ALA A 98 -8.74 -18.88 22.22
C ALA A 98 -9.34 -18.91 20.81
N TRP A 99 -10.67 -19.00 20.68
CA TRP A 99 -11.34 -18.95 19.38
C TRP A 99 -11.11 -17.59 18.68
N LEU A 100 -11.11 -16.50 19.44
CA LEU A 100 -10.91 -15.15 18.93
C LEU A 100 -9.43 -14.95 18.52
N SER A 101 -8.51 -15.54 19.29
CA SER A 101 -7.09 -15.60 18.89
C SER A 101 -6.92 -16.32 17.56
N LEU A 102 -7.59 -17.47 17.36
CA LEU A 102 -7.50 -18.22 16.12
C LEU A 102 -8.06 -17.41 14.94
N ALA A 103 -9.23 -16.79 15.12
CA ALA A 103 -9.81 -15.90 14.11
C ALA A 103 -8.88 -14.72 13.78
N TYR A 104 -8.24 -14.12 14.79
CA TYR A 104 -7.30 -13.01 14.61
C TYR A 104 -6.04 -13.43 13.84
N ILE A 105 -5.46 -14.58 14.16
CA ILE A 105 -4.30 -15.14 13.46
C ILE A 105 -4.62 -15.43 11.99
N LEU A 106 -5.74 -16.11 11.73
CA LEU A 106 -6.13 -16.49 10.38
C LEU A 106 -6.50 -15.28 9.54
N SER A 107 -7.32 -14.37 10.07
CA SER A 107 -7.72 -13.15 9.35
C SER A 107 -6.53 -12.24 9.04
N THR A 108 -5.60 -12.06 9.98
CA THR A 108 -4.38 -11.27 9.73
C THR A 108 -3.50 -11.95 8.68
N SER A 109 -3.17 -13.23 8.85
CA SER A 109 -2.23 -13.92 7.97
C SER A 109 -2.76 -14.05 6.54
N LEU A 110 -3.99 -14.56 6.39
CA LEU A 110 -4.61 -14.73 5.08
C LEU A 110 -4.93 -13.38 4.44
N GLY A 111 -5.47 -12.43 5.22
CA GLY A 111 -5.79 -11.11 4.74
C GLY A 111 -4.57 -10.34 4.23
N CYS A 112 -3.44 -10.42 4.94
CA CYS A 112 -2.19 -9.76 4.51
C CYS A 112 -1.70 -10.32 3.18
N VAL A 113 -1.73 -11.66 3.00
CA VAL A 113 -1.33 -12.29 1.73
C VAL A 113 -2.29 -11.91 0.60
N LEU A 114 -3.60 -11.97 0.84
CA LEU A 114 -4.62 -11.61 -0.15
C LEU A 114 -4.51 -10.15 -0.58
N LEU A 115 -4.28 -9.24 0.37
CA LEU A 115 -4.14 -7.82 0.07
C LEU A 115 -2.80 -7.48 -0.57
N ALA A 116 -1.71 -8.15 -0.21
CA ALA A 116 -0.46 -8.02 -0.94
C ALA A 116 -0.64 -8.49 -2.40
N TRP A 117 -1.35 -9.59 -2.63
CA TRP A 117 -1.67 -10.06 -3.98
C TRP A 117 -2.55 -9.06 -4.73
N ALA A 118 -3.61 -8.54 -4.10
CA ALA A 118 -4.46 -7.50 -4.70
C ALA A 118 -3.67 -6.25 -5.08
N GLY A 119 -2.73 -5.82 -4.23
CA GLY A 119 -1.82 -4.70 -4.52
C GLY A 119 -0.96 -4.96 -5.76
N ALA A 120 -0.42 -6.17 -5.91
CA ALA A 120 0.37 -6.56 -7.08
C ALA A 120 -0.47 -6.66 -8.37
N VAL A 121 -1.71 -7.14 -8.27
CA VAL A 121 -2.64 -7.19 -9.42
C VAL A 121 -2.98 -5.77 -9.85
N LEU A 122 -3.32 -4.88 -8.90
CA LEU A 122 -3.67 -3.51 -9.20
C LEU A 122 -2.52 -2.75 -9.87
N SER A 123 -1.28 -2.91 -9.38
CA SER A 123 -0.12 -2.30 -10.03
C SER A 123 0.04 -2.77 -11.46
N ARG A 124 -0.11 -4.07 -11.74
CA ARG A 124 -0.02 -4.63 -13.10
C ARG A 124 -1.07 -4.05 -14.04
N VAL A 125 -2.31 -3.94 -13.59
CA VAL A 125 -3.40 -3.33 -14.39
C VAL A 125 -3.06 -1.88 -14.75
N ILE A 126 -2.55 -1.11 -13.79
CA ILE A 126 -2.13 0.28 -14.05
C ILE A 126 -0.96 0.32 -15.04
N ILE A 127 0.02 -0.57 -14.89
CA ILE A 127 1.19 -0.62 -15.78
C ILE A 127 0.79 -0.93 -17.21
N GLN A 128 -0.06 -1.94 -17.42
CA GLN A 128 -0.51 -2.37 -18.75
C GLN A 128 -1.28 -1.26 -19.47
N ARG A 129 -2.26 -0.63 -18.80
CA ARG A 129 -3.01 0.51 -19.36
C ARG A 129 -2.11 1.67 -19.80
N GLY A 130 -0.99 1.86 -19.11
CA GLY A 130 0.03 2.81 -19.50
C GLY A 130 0.66 2.53 -20.85
N LYS A 131 1.16 1.31 -21.00
CA LYS A 131 1.79 0.84 -22.23
C LYS A 131 0.82 0.90 -23.41
N ASP A 132 -0.45 0.58 -23.19
CA ASP A 132 -1.49 0.68 -24.21
C ASP A 132 -1.74 2.14 -24.64
N THR A 133 -1.61 3.11 -23.73
CA THR A 133 -1.76 4.54 -24.04
C THR A 133 -0.55 5.08 -24.80
N ASP A 134 0.66 4.71 -24.38
CA ASP A 134 1.92 5.15 -25.00
C ASP A 134 2.12 4.57 -26.42
N SER A 135 1.32 3.59 -26.83
CA SER A 135 1.40 2.93 -28.15
C SER A 135 0.40 3.45 -29.20
N LEU A 136 -0.45 4.45 -28.86
CA LEU A 136 -1.35 5.08 -29.82
C LEU A 136 -0.60 6.08 -30.71
N PRO A 137 -0.84 6.11 -32.05
CA PRO A 137 -0.21 7.08 -32.95
C PRO A 137 -0.58 8.52 -32.59
N GLU A 138 0.41 9.42 -32.58
CA GLU A 138 0.34 10.84 -32.21
C GLU A 138 -0.66 11.67 -33.06
N GLU A 139 -1.11 11.12 -34.19
CA GLU A 139 -1.90 11.75 -35.26
C GLU A 139 -3.35 12.09 -34.87
N LEU A 140 -3.93 11.48 -33.83
CA LEU A 140 -5.32 11.72 -33.42
C LEU A 140 -5.51 12.91 -32.46
N THR A 141 -4.46 13.67 -32.15
CA THR A 141 -4.53 14.78 -31.17
C THR A 141 -4.58 16.17 -31.79
N THR A 142 -4.38 16.32 -33.10
CA THR A 142 -4.21 17.65 -33.75
C THR A 142 -5.16 17.98 -34.91
N GLU A 143 -6.07 17.09 -35.32
CA GLU A 143 -6.83 17.27 -36.58
C GLU A 143 -8.28 17.79 -36.47
N ASP A 144 -8.68 18.41 -35.35
CA ASP A 144 -10.06 18.94 -35.21
C ASP A 144 -10.16 20.49 -35.21
N THR A 145 -9.12 21.23 -35.62
CA THR A 145 -9.17 22.73 -35.60
C THR A 145 -9.20 23.42 -36.98
N HIS A 146 -9.01 22.73 -38.11
CA HIS A 146 -9.07 23.40 -39.42
C HIS A 146 -9.75 22.57 -40.51
N ALA A 147 -11.09 22.53 -40.48
CA ALA A 147 -11.87 22.26 -41.69
C ALA A 147 -13.26 22.90 -41.58
N GLN A 148 -13.29 24.23 -41.47
CA GLN A 148 -14.48 25.02 -41.76
C GLN A 148 -14.13 25.97 -42.91
N THR A 149 -14.62 25.65 -44.11
CA THR A 149 -15.35 26.56 -44.99
C THR A 149 -15.94 25.75 -46.15
N PRO A 150 -17.27 25.64 -46.29
CA PRO A 150 -17.89 25.12 -47.49
C PRO A 150 -17.87 26.24 -48.55
N ASP A 151 -17.10 26.05 -49.63
CA ASP A 151 -17.21 26.95 -50.78
C ASP A 151 -18.50 26.64 -51.53
N VAL A 152 -19.43 27.59 -51.37
CA VAL A 152 -20.70 27.72 -52.04
C VAL A 152 -20.49 28.54 -53.31
N GLU A 153 -21.06 28.03 -54.41
CA GLU A 153 -21.50 28.74 -55.62
C GLU A 153 -20.48 29.20 -56.71
N ARG A 154 -20.77 28.65 -57.90
CA ARG A 154 -20.72 29.19 -59.28
C ARG A 154 -19.46 29.01 -60.12
#